data_AF-A0A9X3WGV4-F1
#
_entry.id   AF-A0A9X3WGV4-F1
#
_cell.length_a   1.000
_cell.length_b   1.000
_cell.length_c   1.000
_cell.angle_alpha   90.00
_cell.angle_beta   90.00
_cell.angle_gamma   90.00
#
_symmetry.space_group_name_H-M   'P 1'
#
loop_
_entity.id
_entity.type
_entity.pdbx_description
1 polymer ?
#
loop_
_entity_poly.entity_id
_entity_poly.type
_entity_poly.pdbx_seq_one_letter_code
_entity_poly.pdbx_strand_id
1 'polypeptide(L)'
;MMKKIGKQIKVIVIILFFSFLPYVEITKPFHGIMLNQAKGYEDILQLQTLTNADLLYRIIVIPERINDPKSLSNMVERINRIDRPILEMLEEQGIIVRLFEGKLTDEPLLYYLKWDNPRGWETKVTWEEVPGSGGSWLISAKIGASMPGSGHGSINLELHEIGHTVYRLLMTDPSYIVDIQHVWNQEVNIMFPENEYFQTYATEYFSEMFAYYYMNEQSRDLVKEKTPLTYELFNRFKTLNTNNINRYF
;
A
#
# COMPACT_ATOMS: atom_id res chain seq x y z
N MET A 1 13.19 -22.98 -56.78
CA MET A 1 12.08 -23.55 -55.98
C MET A 1 12.50 -23.95 -54.56
N MET A 2 13.62 -24.66 -54.36
CA MET A 2 14.13 -25.10 -53.04
C MET A 2 14.40 -23.98 -52.00
N LYS A 3 14.88 -22.79 -52.41
CA LYS A 3 15.11 -21.66 -51.50
C LYS A 3 13.83 -21.10 -50.85
N LYS A 4 12.67 -21.22 -51.53
CA LYS A 4 11.38 -20.74 -51.01
C LYS A 4 10.83 -21.67 -49.92
N ILE A 5 11.02 -22.97 -50.12
CA ILE A 5 10.59 -24.04 -49.19
C ILE A 5 11.39 -23.97 -47.88
N GLY A 6 12.71 -23.78 -47.95
CA GLY A 6 13.55 -23.61 -46.75
C GLY A 6 13.23 -22.36 -45.93
N LYS A 7 12.76 -21.28 -46.57
CA LYS A 7 12.30 -20.06 -45.87
C LYS A 7 10.96 -20.29 -45.15
N GLN A 8 10.03 -21.01 -45.78
CA GLN A 8 8.75 -21.36 -45.18
C GLN A 8 8.90 -22.33 -44.00
N ILE A 9 9.80 -23.31 -44.10
CA ILE A 9 10.10 -24.24 -43.00
C ILE A 9 10.70 -23.52 -41.80
N LYS A 10 11.62 -22.56 -42.00
CA LYS A 10 12.17 -21.75 -40.89
C LYS A 10 11.11 -20.93 -40.17
N VAL A 11 10.16 -20.34 -40.91
CA VAL A 11 9.07 -19.55 -40.33
C VAL A 11 8.13 -20.44 -39.50
N ILE A 12 7.80 -21.63 -40.00
CA ILE A 12 6.94 -22.59 -39.29
C ILE A 12 7.61 -23.10 -37.99
N VAL A 13 8.92 -23.38 -38.03
CA VAL A 13 9.66 -23.80 -36.84
C VAL A 13 9.72 -22.70 -35.77
N ILE A 14 9.89 -21.43 -36.17
CA ILE A 14 9.87 -20.29 -35.23
C ILE A 14 8.49 -20.15 -34.59
N ILE A 15 7.40 -20.24 -35.37
CA ILE A 15 6.03 -20.15 -34.84
C ILE A 15 5.75 -21.30 -33.86
N LEU A 16 6.15 -22.52 -34.21
CA LEU A 16 6.01 -23.68 -33.32
C LEU A 16 6.82 -23.53 -32.02
N PHE A 17 8.02 -22.95 -32.09
CA PHE A 17 8.86 -22.68 -30.93
C PHE A 17 8.20 -21.67 -29.97
N PHE A 18 7.52 -20.65 -30.51
CA PHE A 18 6.75 -19.69 -29.70
C PHE A 18 5.44 -20.26 -29.13
N SER A 19 4.83 -21.27 -29.77
CA SER A 19 3.64 -21.96 -29.21
C SER A 19 3.96 -22.97 -28.12
N PHE A 20 5.23 -23.36 -27.96
CA PHE A 20 5.70 -24.24 -26.88
C PHE A 20 6.52 -23.51 -25.81
N LEU A 21 6.74 -22.19 -25.95
CA LEU A 21 7.13 -21.42 -24.79
C LEU A 21 6.01 -21.59 -23.76
N PRO A 22 6.27 -22.09 -22.54
CA PRO A 22 5.29 -21.96 -21.50
C PRO A 22 4.88 -20.49 -21.51
N TYR A 23 3.58 -20.22 -21.45
CA TYR A 23 3.09 -18.92 -21.05
C TYR A 23 3.76 -18.68 -19.70
N VAL A 24 4.95 -18.06 -19.71
CA VAL A 24 5.50 -17.46 -18.52
C VAL A 24 4.42 -16.46 -18.21
N GLU A 25 3.68 -16.71 -17.15
CA GLU A 25 2.79 -15.72 -16.57
C GLU A 25 3.68 -14.52 -16.23
N ILE A 26 3.86 -13.61 -17.19
CA ILE A 26 4.36 -12.24 -16.99
C ILE A 26 3.24 -11.45 -16.24
N THR A 27 2.48 -12.12 -15.39
CA THR A 27 1.29 -11.62 -14.69
C THR A 27 1.49 -11.67 -13.18
N LYS A 28 2.65 -12.12 -12.68
CA LYS A 28 3.06 -11.89 -11.29
C LYS A 28 4.15 -10.83 -11.26
N PRO A 29 3.80 -9.54 -11.32
CA PRO A 29 4.83 -8.50 -11.30
C PRO A 29 5.46 -8.38 -9.90
N PHE A 30 4.97 -9.08 -8.87
CA PHE A 30 5.53 -9.08 -7.52
C PHE A 30 5.75 -10.51 -6.97
N HIS A 31 6.70 -10.66 -6.05
CA HIS A 31 6.89 -11.92 -5.31
C HIS A 31 5.82 -12.07 -4.23
N GLY A 32 5.15 -13.24 -4.20
CA GLY A 32 4.17 -13.61 -3.18
C GLY A 32 2.95 -14.32 -3.75
N ILE A 33 1.99 -14.58 -2.86
CA ILE A 33 0.66 -15.11 -3.17
C ILE A 33 -0.41 -14.16 -2.63
N MET A 34 -1.55 -14.10 -3.31
CA MET A 34 -2.70 -13.36 -2.79
C MET A 34 -3.16 -14.00 -1.47
N LEU A 35 -3.68 -13.20 -0.55
CA LEU A 35 -4.13 -13.68 0.74
C LEU A 35 -5.21 -14.78 0.61
N ASN A 36 -6.07 -14.71 -0.42
CA ASN A 36 -7.07 -15.75 -0.70
C ASN A 36 -6.49 -17.08 -1.21
N GLN A 37 -5.22 -17.11 -1.62
CA GLN A 37 -4.52 -18.30 -2.10
C GLN A 37 -3.70 -18.96 -0.99
N ALA A 38 -3.57 -18.33 0.18
CA ALA A 38 -2.76 -18.80 1.30
C ALA A 38 -3.45 -19.93 2.09
N LYS A 39 -3.69 -21.06 1.42
CA LYS A 39 -4.27 -22.27 2.01
C LYS A 39 -3.44 -22.75 3.19
N GLY A 40 -4.10 -23.10 4.30
CA GLY A 40 -3.44 -23.59 5.52
C GLY A 40 -3.03 -22.50 6.53
N TYR A 41 -3.25 -21.22 6.23
CA TYR A 41 -3.12 -20.11 7.19
C TYR A 41 -4.47 -19.64 7.76
N GLU A 42 -5.57 -20.32 7.42
CA GLU A 42 -6.95 -19.94 7.75
C GLU A 42 -7.19 -19.82 9.26
N ASP A 43 -6.67 -20.80 10.03
CA ASP A 43 -6.80 -20.82 11.49
C ASP A 43 -5.86 -19.83 12.18
N ILE A 44 -4.71 -19.54 11.56
CA ILE A 44 -3.66 -18.69 12.13
C ILE A 44 -4.04 -17.22 12.06
N LEU A 45 -4.73 -16.83 11.00
CA LEU A 45 -5.04 -15.43 10.72
C LEU A 45 -6.47 -15.04 11.11
N GLN A 46 -7.32 -16.00 11.53
CA GLN A 46 -8.74 -15.81 11.90
C GLN A 46 -9.54 -14.90 10.93
N LEU A 47 -9.12 -14.85 9.67
CA LEU A 47 -9.55 -13.83 8.69
C LEU A 47 -11.05 -13.86 8.42
N GLN A 48 -11.68 -15.02 8.61
CA GLN A 48 -13.11 -15.21 8.39
C GLN A 48 -13.97 -14.37 9.36
N THR A 49 -13.39 -13.91 10.47
CA THR A 49 -14.07 -13.05 11.46
C THR A 49 -13.96 -11.56 11.14
N LEU A 50 -13.11 -11.20 10.16
CA LEU A 50 -12.85 -9.81 9.80
C LEU A 50 -13.99 -9.25 8.95
N THR A 51 -14.43 -8.04 9.28
CA THR A 51 -15.54 -7.35 8.62
C THR A 51 -15.28 -7.04 7.15
N ASN A 52 -14.01 -6.83 6.76
CA ASN A 52 -13.60 -6.53 5.39
C ASN A 52 -12.83 -7.70 4.74
N ALA A 53 -12.95 -8.92 5.26
CA ALA A 53 -12.19 -10.08 4.81
C ALA A 53 -12.21 -10.27 3.28
N ASP A 54 -13.38 -10.09 2.66
CA ASP A 54 -13.56 -10.25 1.23
C ASP A 54 -12.68 -9.30 0.40
N LEU A 55 -12.52 -8.04 0.83
CA LEU A 55 -11.67 -7.04 0.19
C LEU A 55 -10.20 -7.32 0.45
N LEU A 56 -9.84 -7.61 1.71
CA LEU A 56 -8.46 -7.91 2.09
C LEU A 56 -7.90 -9.11 1.32
N TYR A 57 -8.73 -10.12 1.09
CA TYR A 57 -8.42 -11.27 0.25
C TYR A 57 -8.04 -10.93 -1.20
N ARG A 58 -8.51 -9.80 -1.72
CA ARG A 58 -8.32 -9.36 -3.11
C ARG A 58 -7.27 -8.27 -3.28
N ILE A 59 -6.84 -7.62 -2.20
CA ILE A 59 -5.82 -6.56 -2.26
C ILE A 59 -4.52 -6.94 -1.55
N ILE A 60 -4.52 -7.86 -0.58
CA ILE A 60 -3.31 -8.22 0.17
C ILE A 60 -2.55 -9.35 -0.52
N VAL A 61 -1.24 -9.16 -0.65
CA VAL A 61 -0.25 -10.16 -1.06
C VAL A 61 0.69 -10.44 0.09
N ILE A 62 1.02 -11.71 0.29
CA ILE A 62 1.90 -12.19 1.36
C ILE A 62 2.99 -13.11 0.79
N PRO A 63 4.08 -13.39 1.53
CA PRO A 63 5.08 -14.35 1.10
C PRO A 63 4.49 -15.78 1.07
N GLU A 64 5.00 -16.63 0.17
CA GLU A 64 4.60 -18.05 0.11
C GLU A 64 4.94 -18.82 1.39
N ARG A 65 5.98 -18.38 2.10
CA ARG A 65 6.40 -18.92 3.39
C ARG A 65 6.50 -17.77 4.38
N ILE A 66 5.72 -17.84 5.44
CA ILE A 66 5.65 -16.81 6.47
C ILE A 66 6.46 -17.26 7.67
N ASN A 67 7.47 -16.47 8.05
CA ASN A 67 8.32 -16.74 9.21
C ASN A 67 7.72 -16.17 10.50
N ASP A 68 6.96 -15.06 10.41
CA ASP A 68 6.24 -14.47 11.55
C ASP A 68 4.73 -14.32 11.28
N PRO A 69 3.94 -15.40 11.46
CA PRO A 69 2.51 -15.37 11.19
C PRO A 69 1.73 -14.46 12.14
N LYS A 70 2.25 -14.23 13.35
CA LYS A 70 1.59 -13.36 14.35
C LYS A 70 1.68 -11.90 13.92
N SER A 71 2.85 -11.44 13.52
CA SER A 71 3.01 -10.09 12.98
C SER A 71 2.17 -9.87 11.74
N LEU A 72 2.13 -10.85 10.84
CA LEU A 72 1.26 -10.80 9.67
C LEU A 72 -0.23 -10.67 10.07
N SER A 73 -0.73 -11.50 10.98
CA SER A 73 -2.12 -11.42 11.47
C SER A 73 -2.44 -10.03 11.99
N ASN A 74 -1.58 -9.50 12.85
CA ASN A 74 -1.77 -8.18 13.44
C ASN A 74 -1.80 -7.05 12.39
N MET A 75 -0.99 -7.15 11.34
CA MET A 75 -1.01 -6.18 10.23
C MET A 75 -2.33 -6.25 9.47
N VAL A 76 -2.79 -7.45 9.12
CA VAL A 76 -4.06 -7.64 8.40
C VAL A 76 -5.25 -7.16 9.26
N GLU A 77 -5.23 -7.43 10.56
CA GLU A 77 -6.24 -6.94 11.51
C GLU A 77 -6.28 -5.41 11.60
N ARG A 78 -5.12 -4.73 11.52
CA ARG A 78 -5.07 -3.26 11.52
C ARG A 78 -5.59 -2.69 10.20
N ILE A 79 -5.21 -3.28 9.06
CA ILE A 79 -5.73 -2.88 7.74
C ILE A 79 -7.26 -3.10 7.69
N ASN A 80 -7.77 -4.16 8.32
CA ASN A 80 -9.21 -4.42 8.41
C ASN A 80 -10.01 -3.28 9.07
N ARG A 81 -9.38 -2.45 9.91
CA ARG A 81 -10.04 -1.33 10.59
C ARG A 81 -10.32 -0.15 9.68
N ILE A 82 -9.69 -0.11 8.50
CA ILE A 82 -9.95 0.92 7.49
C ILE A 82 -11.41 0.81 7.04
N ASP A 83 -12.05 1.97 6.89
CA ASP A 83 -13.45 2.02 6.48
C ASP A 83 -13.64 1.37 5.11
N ARG A 84 -14.67 0.52 5.01
CA ARG A 84 -14.92 -0.31 3.83
C ARG A 84 -14.88 0.46 2.51
N PRO A 85 -15.51 1.64 2.36
CA PRO A 85 -15.48 2.39 1.10
C PRO A 85 -14.06 2.76 0.63
N ILE A 86 -13.12 2.95 1.55
CA ILE A 86 -11.71 3.20 1.19
C ILE A 86 -11.08 1.92 0.65
N LEU A 87 -11.34 0.76 1.28
CA LEU A 87 -10.83 -0.52 0.80
C LEU A 87 -11.43 -0.90 -0.56
N GLU A 88 -12.72 -0.61 -0.78
CA GLU A 88 -13.39 -0.77 -2.09
C GLU A 88 -12.74 0.13 -3.15
N MET A 89 -12.50 1.41 -2.83
CA MET A 89 -11.76 2.31 -3.72
C MET A 89 -10.39 1.75 -4.09
N LEU A 90 -9.62 1.22 -3.12
CA LEU A 90 -8.31 0.62 -3.40
C LEU A 90 -8.43 -0.60 -4.32
N GLU A 91 -9.42 -1.47 -4.09
CA GLU A 91 -9.67 -2.63 -4.95
C GLU A 91 -10.03 -2.20 -6.38
N GLU A 92 -10.96 -1.26 -6.55
CA GLU A 92 -11.43 -0.76 -7.84
C GLU A 92 -10.30 -0.14 -8.68
N GLN A 93 -9.33 0.48 -8.01
CA GLN A 93 -8.12 1.06 -8.60
C GLN A 93 -7.03 0.03 -8.89
N GLY A 94 -7.25 -1.25 -8.56
CA GLY A 94 -6.28 -2.33 -8.76
C GLY A 94 -5.05 -2.21 -7.85
N ILE A 95 -5.20 -1.57 -6.69
CA ILE A 95 -4.12 -1.40 -5.71
C ILE A 95 -3.83 -2.73 -5.03
N ILE A 96 -2.55 -3.03 -4.85
CA ILE A 96 -2.05 -4.20 -4.13
C ILE A 96 -1.28 -3.74 -2.89
N VAL A 97 -1.59 -4.36 -1.74
CA VAL A 97 -0.87 -4.21 -0.48
C VAL A 97 0.01 -5.44 -0.26
N ARG A 98 1.29 -5.31 -0.56
CA ARG A 98 2.30 -6.36 -0.38
C ARG A 98 2.88 -6.31 1.02
N LEU A 99 2.56 -7.31 1.82
CA LEU A 99 3.21 -7.57 3.10
C LEU A 99 4.39 -8.49 2.85
N PHE A 100 5.61 -8.07 3.18
CA PHE A 100 6.82 -8.78 2.76
C PHE A 100 7.80 -9.05 3.89
N GLU A 101 8.70 -10.01 3.68
CA GLU A 101 9.88 -10.25 4.52
C GLU A 101 11.15 -9.95 3.70
N GLY A 102 12.29 -9.70 4.37
CA GLY A 102 13.55 -9.35 3.69
C GLY A 102 13.72 -7.84 3.46
N LYS A 103 14.31 -7.45 2.33
CA LYS A 103 14.48 -6.03 1.95
C LYS A 103 13.40 -5.62 0.95
N LEU A 104 13.01 -4.34 1.00
CA LEU A 104 12.05 -3.77 0.06
C LEU A 104 12.54 -3.94 -1.39
N THR A 105 13.83 -3.72 -1.61
CA THR A 105 14.52 -3.77 -2.91
C THR A 105 14.77 -5.19 -3.43
N ASP A 106 14.45 -6.24 -2.64
CA ASP A 106 14.48 -7.63 -3.15
C ASP A 106 13.32 -7.89 -4.13
N GLU A 107 12.34 -6.98 -4.18
CA GLU A 107 11.27 -6.97 -5.18
C GLU A 107 11.79 -6.40 -6.51
N PRO A 108 11.77 -7.15 -7.63
CA PRO A 108 12.21 -6.67 -8.93
C PRO A 108 11.60 -5.34 -9.36
N LEU A 109 10.33 -5.10 -9.04
CA LEU A 109 9.67 -3.83 -9.33
C LEU A 109 10.24 -2.65 -8.56
N LEU A 110 10.81 -2.88 -7.38
CA LEU A 110 11.35 -1.83 -6.50
C LEU A 110 12.88 -1.82 -6.48
N TYR A 111 13.53 -2.69 -7.26
CA TYR A 111 14.98 -2.77 -7.34
C TYR A 111 15.63 -1.45 -7.76
N TYR A 112 14.95 -0.64 -8.58
CA TYR A 112 15.45 0.66 -9.01
C TYR A 112 15.67 1.63 -7.85
N LEU A 113 14.92 1.50 -6.75
CA LEU A 113 15.02 2.36 -5.57
C LEU A 113 16.29 2.10 -4.75
N LYS A 114 16.99 0.99 -4.98
CA LYS A 114 18.17 0.55 -4.21
C LYS A 114 19.25 1.63 -4.03
N TRP A 115 19.35 2.55 -4.98
CA TRP A 115 20.37 3.60 -4.99
C TRP A 115 19.80 5.00 -4.78
N ASP A 116 18.50 5.11 -4.54
CA ASP A 116 17.80 6.37 -4.30
C ASP A 116 17.61 6.61 -2.80
N ASN A 117 17.54 7.89 -2.41
CA ASN A 117 17.20 8.30 -1.06
C ASN A 117 15.69 8.58 -0.96
N PRO A 118 15.02 8.16 0.11
CA PRO A 118 13.63 8.52 0.35
C PRO A 118 13.51 10.03 0.60
N ARG A 119 12.36 10.61 0.27
CA ARG A 119 12.12 12.05 0.49
C ARG A 119 12.20 12.37 1.98
N GLY A 120 12.92 13.43 2.34
CA GLY A 120 13.03 13.91 3.72
C GLY A 120 13.99 13.14 4.64
N TRP A 121 14.70 12.14 4.13
CA TRP A 121 15.73 11.42 4.89
C TRP A 121 17.10 12.06 4.72
N GLU A 122 17.92 12.05 5.77
CA GLU A 122 19.32 12.47 5.69
C GLU A 122 20.07 11.63 4.64
N THR A 123 21.05 12.26 3.99
CA THR A 123 21.81 11.79 2.81
C THR A 123 22.47 10.39 2.87
N LYS A 124 22.31 9.62 3.95
CA LYS A 124 22.94 8.31 4.18
C LYS A 124 21.99 7.12 4.21
N VAL A 125 20.66 7.31 4.17
CA VAL A 125 19.68 6.21 4.16
C VAL A 125 19.19 5.97 2.73
N THR A 126 19.30 4.73 2.27
CA THR A 126 18.78 4.29 0.95
C THR A 126 17.48 3.51 1.14
N TRP A 127 16.69 3.33 0.09
CA TRP A 127 15.49 2.47 0.14
C TRP A 127 15.77 1.01 0.49
N GLU A 128 17.04 0.55 0.55
CA GLU A 128 17.36 -0.75 1.13
C GLU A 128 17.01 -0.86 2.61
N GLU A 129 17.05 0.26 3.33
CA GLU A 129 16.86 0.32 4.78
C GLU A 129 15.43 0.72 5.15
N VAL A 130 14.60 1.08 4.17
CA VAL A 130 13.23 1.54 4.39
C VAL A 130 12.27 0.36 4.46
N PRO A 131 11.46 0.26 5.52
CA PRO A 131 10.59 -0.89 5.73
C PRO A 131 9.28 -0.84 4.91
N GLY A 132 8.94 0.26 4.27
CA GLY A 132 7.71 0.40 3.48
C GLY A 132 7.77 1.42 2.36
N SER A 133 6.76 1.40 1.50
CA SER A 133 6.55 2.40 0.43
C SER A 133 5.09 2.44 0.00
N GLY A 134 4.53 3.64 -0.10
CA GLY A 134 3.17 3.92 -0.57
C GLY A 134 3.12 4.99 -1.66
N GLY A 135 1.90 5.42 -2.02
CA GLY A 135 1.66 6.45 -3.02
C GLY A 135 1.69 5.95 -4.48
N SER A 136 1.59 4.64 -4.68
CA SER A 136 1.59 3.93 -5.98
C SER A 136 0.54 2.83 -5.98
N TRP A 137 0.35 2.15 -7.12
CA TRP A 137 -0.52 0.98 -7.22
C TRP A 137 -0.03 -0.21 -6.38
N LEU A 138 1.26 -0.28 -6.08
CA LEU A 138 1.85 -1.27 -5.18
C LEU A 138 2.28 -0.60 -3.88
N ILE A 139 1.56 -0.88 -2.82
CA ILE A 139 1.92 -0.54 -1.44
C ILE A 139 2.76 -1.69 -0.90
N SER A 140 3.87 -1.39 -0.22
CA SER A 140 4.70 -2.41 0.42
C SER A 140 4.93 -2.08 1.88
N ALA A 141 4.78 -3.06 2.77
CA ALA A 141 5.07 -2.93 4.19
C ALA A 141 5.72 -4.20 4.74
N LYS A 142 6.84 -4.04 5.45
CA LYS A 142 7.62 -5.15 5.98
C LYS A 142 6.94 -5.77 7.19
N ILE A 143 6.77 -7.09 7.16
CA ILE A 143 6.22 -7.88 8.26
C ILE A 143 7.14 -7.75 9.48
N GLY A 144 6.52 -7.42 10.61
CA GLY A 144 7.20 -7.20 11.89
C GLY A 144 7.78 -5.80 12.08
N ALA A 145 7.70 -4.91 11.08
CA ALA A 145 8.21 -3.54 11.16
C ALA A 145 7.11 -2.49 11.36
N SER A 146 5.94 -2.86 11.85
CA SER A 146 4.78 -1.98 11.93
C SER A 146 4.92 -0.81 12.91
N MET A 147 5.71 -0.95 13.97
CA MET A 147 5.75 0.01 15.08
C MET A 147 6.92 1.00 14.93
N PRO A 148 6.80 2.24 15.46
CA PRO A 148 7.86 3.24 15.43
C PRO A 148 9.19 2.69 15.93
N GLY A 149 10.29 3.15 15.31
CA GLY A 149 11.64 2.70 15.64
C GLY A 149 12.09 1.45 14.89
N SER A 150 11.22 0.85 14.07
CA SER A 150 11.55 -0.29 13.19
C SER A 150 12.11 0.14 11.83
N GLY A 151 12.90 1.22 11.80
CA GLY A 151 13.41 1.83 10.56
C GLY A 151 12.49 2.88 9.94
N HIS A 152 11.47 3.35 10.67
CA HIS A 152 10.61 4.49 10.30
C HIS A 152 10.07 5.19 11.57
N GLY A 153 9.54 6.41 11.39
CA GLY A 153 9.01 7.25 12.49
C GLY A 153 7.50 7.18 12.70
N SER A 154 6.74 6.64 11.74
CA SER A 154 5.27 6.61 11.75
C SER A 154 4.68 5.77 12.88
N ILE A 155 3.53 6.16 13.42
CA ILE A 155 2.79 5.42 14.47
C ILE A 155 2.44 3.98 14.04
N ASN A 156 2.19 3.78 12.75
CA ASN A 156 2.02 2.47 12.15
C ASN A 156 2.44 2.47 10.68
N LEU A 157 3.34 1.57 10.30
CA LEU A 157 3.90 1.50 8.95
C LEU A 157 2.83 1.26 7.87
N GLU A 158 2.14 0.11 7.92
CA GLU A 158 1.23 -0.29 6.84
C GLU A 158 0.07 0.69 6.66
N LEU A 159 -0.46 1.27 7.74
CA LEU A 159 -1.50 2.28 7.66
C LEU A 159 -0.96 3.60 7.08
N HIS A 160 0.27 4.00 7.42
CA HIS A 160 0.91 5.19 6.87
C HIS A 160 1.12 5.05 5.35
N GLU A 161 1.67 3.92 4.90
CA GLU A 161 1.89 3.68 3.47
C GLU A 161 0.57 3.57 2.67
N ILE A 162 -0.48 2.99 3.27
CA ILE A 162 -1.82 3.03 2.68
C ILE A 162 -2.33 4.47 2.61
N GLY A 163 -2.11 5.27 3.66
CA GLY A 163 -2.47 6.69 3.73
C GLY A 163 -1.90 7.50 2.56
N HIS A 164 -0.64 7.26 2.17
CA HIS A 164 -0.04 7.91 1.00
C HIS A 164 -0.81 7.63 -0.30
N THR A 165 -1.23 6.39 -0.50
CA THR A 165 -1.96 5.97 -1.70
C THR A 165 -3.38 6.54 -1.70
N VAL A 166 -4.06 6.49 -0.55
CA VAL A 166 -5.38 7.10 -0.38
C VAL A 166 -5.33 8.60 -0.65
N TYR A 167 -4.34 9.31 -0.09
CA TYR A 167 -4.11 10.73 -0.38
C TYR A 167 -4.03 10.96 -1.88
N ARG A 168 -3.18 10.20 -2.59
CA ARG A 168 -2.96 10.38 -4.02
C ARG A 168 -4.24 10.19 -4.85
N LEU A 169 -5.06 9.21 -4.50
CA LEU A 169 -6.34 8.97 -5.16
C LEU A 169 -7.34 10.11 -4.89
N LEU A 170 -7.45 10.58 -3.66
CA LEU A 170 -8.33 11.69 -3.30
C LEU A 170 -7.94 12.99 -4.00
N MET A 171 -6.63 13.22 -4.21
CA MET A 171 -6.13 14.40 -4.94
C MET A 171 -6.49 14.42 -6.43
N THR A 172 -7.20 13.40 -6.94
CA THR A 172 -7.78 13.43 -8.30
C THR A 172 -9.12 14.18 -8.37
N ASP A 173 -9.75 14.44 -7.23
CA ASP A 173 -11.00 15.21 -7.12
C ASP A 173 -10.71 16.58 -6.49
N PRO A 174 -11.01 17.70 -7.20
CA PRO A 174 -10.77 19.04 -6.69
C PRO A 174 -11.42 19.36 -5.33
N SER A 175 -12.55 18.72 -4.99
CA SER A 175 -13.23 18.94 -3.72
C SER A 175 -12.39 18.44 -2.54
N TYR A 176 -11.79 17.25 -2.66
CA TYR A 176 -10.90 16.71 -1.62
C TYR A 176 -9.59 17.47 -1.52
N ILE A 177 -9.07 18.02 -2.62
CA ILE A 177 -7.87 18.87 -2.58
C ILE A 177 -8.10 20.06 -1.65
N VAL A 178 -9.23 20.77 -1.83
CA VAL A 178 -9.57 21.95 -1.01
C VAL A 178 -9.74 21.56 0.45
N ASP A 179 -10.49 20.49 0.72
CA ASP A 179 -10.75 20.03 2.09
C ASP A 179 -9.45 19.60 2.79
N ILE A 180 -8.60 18.80 2.13
CA ILE A 180 -7.34 18.32 2.71
C ILE A 180 -6.37 19.49 2.96
N GLN A 181 -6.27 20.44 2.04
CA GLN A 181 -5.44 21.64 2.23
C GLN A 181 -5.96 22.50 3.38
N HIS A 182 -7.28 22.64 3.51
CA HIS A 182 -7.89 23.39 4.59
C HIS A 182 -7.55 22.77 5.94
N VAL A 183 -7.79 21.47 6.15
CA VAL A 183 -7.50 20.82 7.45
C VAL A 183 -6.01 20.85 7.78
N TRP A 184 -5.14 20.58 6.79
CA TRP A 184 -3.69 20.59 6.99
C TRP A 184 -3.20 21.96 7.47
N ASN A 185 -3.61 23.04 6.81
CA ASN A 185 -3.21 24.40 7.17
C ASN A 185 -3.68 24.81 8.57
N GLN A 186 -4.81 24.28 9.04
CA GLN A 186 -5.36 24.62 10.36
C GLN A 186 -4.73 23.80 11.49
N GLU A 187 -4.41 22.53 11.24
CA GLU A 187 -4.19 21.56 12.34
C GLU A 187 -2.78 20.96 12.39
N VAL A 188 -1.96 21.13 11.36
CA VAL A 188 -0.61 20.53 11.33
C VAL A 188 0.27 20.99 12.49
N ASN A 189 0.24 22.28 12.83
CA ASN A 189 1.05 22.84 13.92
C ASN A 189 0.53 22.44 15.31
N ILE A 190 -0.72 21.97 15.41
CA ILE A 190 -1.32 21.50 16.66
C ILE A 190 -0.88 20.07 16.95
N MET A 191 -0.93 19.21 15.93
CA MET A 191 -0.53 17.81 16.07
C MET A 191 0.99 17.64 16.11
N PHE A 192 1.70 18.35 15.23
CA PHE A 192 3.14 18.22 15.01
C PHE A 192 3.85 19.57 15.15
N PRO A 193 3.88 20.14 16.37
CA PRO A 193 4.59 21.39 16.62
C PRO A 193 6.08 21.22 16.30
N GLU A 194 6.66 22.23 15.66
CA GLU A 194 8.10 22.30 15.29
C GLU A 194 8.61 21.12 14.44
N ASN A 195 7.73 20.36 13.80
CA ASN A 195 8.11 19.27 12.90
C ASN A 195 8.01 19.73 11.44
N GLU A 196 9.13 20.20 10.89
CA GLU A 196 9.20 20.71 9.52
C GLU A 196 8.74 19.69 8.46
N TYR A 197 8.91 18.39 8.70
CA TYR A 197 8.54 17.35 7.75
C TYR A 197 7.03 17.35 7.48
N PHE A 198 6.21 17.28 8.54
CA PHE A 198 4.75 17.32 8.40
C PHE A 198 4.22 18.72 8.04
N GLN A 199 4.90 19.78 8.48
CA GLN A 199 4.56 21.17 8.15
C GLN A 199 4.87 21.53 6.69
N THR A 200 5.81 20.83 6.05
CA THR A 200 6.17 21.06 4.64
C THR A 200 5.35 20.19 3.70
N TYR A 201 5.08 18.94 4.08
CA TYR A 201 4.47 17.96 3.18
C TYR A 201 3.07 17.54 3.64
N ALA A 202 2.04 18.08 2.99
CA ALA A 202 0.63 17.74 3.24
C ALA A 202 0.35 16.23 3.13
N THR A 203 1.01 15.54 2.20
CA THR A 203 0.93 14.08 2.04
C THR A 203 1.38 13.34 3.29
N GLU A 204 2.49 13.74 3.89
CA GLU A 204 3.04 13.12 5.10
C GLU A 204 2.12 13.35 6.28
N TYR A 205 1.63 14.58 6.44
CA TYR A 205 0.63 14.90 7.46
C TYR A 205 -0.62 14.02 7.30
N PHE A 206 -1.22 14.00 6.11
CA PHE A 206 -2.41 13.20 5.86
C PHE A 206 -2.19 11.72 6.17
N SER A 207 -1.05 11.17 5.73
CA SER A 207 -0.76 9.74 5.84
C SER A 207 -0.49 9.32 7.28
N GLU A 208 0.19 10.18 8.04
CA GLU A 208 0.39 9.95 9.47
C GLU A 208 -0.93 10.08 10.24
N MET A 209 -1.74 11.10 9.96
CA MET A 209 -3.06 11.25 10.58
C MET A 209 -3.99 10.08 10.24
N PHE A 210 -3.93 9.55 9.01
CA PHE A 210 -4.65 8.35 8.59
C PHE A 210 -4.24 7.15 9.45
N ALA A 211 -2.93 6.97 9.67
CA ALA A 211 -2.41 5.95 10.56
C ALA A 211 -2.92 6.13 12.00
N TYR A 212 -2.86 7.34 12.56
CA TYR A 212 -3.43 7.63 13.89
C TYR A 212 -4.93 7.28 13.96
N TYR A 213 -5.73 7.63 12.95
CA TYR A 213 -7.17 7.41 12.96
C TYR A 213 -7.55 5.92 12.94
N TYR A 214 -6.84 5.10 12.17
CA TYR A 214 -7.15 3.67 12.02
C TYR A 214 -6.37 2.74 12.94
N MET A 215 -5.31 3.22 13.60
CA MET A 215 -4.45 2.38 14.44
C MET A 215 -5.19 1.75 15.62
N ASN A 216 -5.87 2.52 16.47
CA ASN A 216 -6.74 2.03 17.54
C ASN A 216 -7.65 3.15 18.10
N GLU A 217 -8.49 2.83 19.07
CA GLU A 217 -9.41 3.81 19.70
C GLU A 217 -8.67 4.96 20.38
N GLN A 218 -7.62 4.67 21.15
CA GLN A 218 -6.84 5.69 21.85
C GLN A 218 -6.18 6.68 20.89
N SER A 219 -5.57 6.20 19.81
CA SER A 219 -4.95 7.07 18.81
C SER A 219 -6.00 7.88 18.04
N ARG A 220 -7.17 7.29 17.79
CA ARG A 220 -8.30 7.97 17.14
C ARG A 220 -8.90 9.08 18.03
N ASP A 221 -9.00 8.85 19.34
CA ASP A 221 -9.47 9.86 20.28
C ASP A 221 -8.49 11.04 20.36
N LEU A 222 -7.19 10.79 20.27
CA LEU A 222 -6.18 11.85 20.16
C LEU A 222 -6.41 12.73 18.91
N VAL A 223 -6.71 12.12 17.75
CA VAL A 223 -7.06 12.85 16.52
C VAL A 223 -8.33 13.69 16.76
N LYS A 224 -9.35 13.12 17.40
CA LYS A 224 -10.60 13.82 17.70
C LYS A 224 -10.39 15.03 18.61
N GLU A 225 -9.52 14.90 19.61
CA GLU A 225 -9.25 15.96 20.58
C GLU A 225 -8.37 17.08 20.01
N LYS A 226 -7.27 16.71 19.33
CA LYS A 226 -6.25 17.68 18.88
C LYS A 226 -6.53 18.26 17.50
N THR A 227 -7.13 17.47 16.63
CA THR A 227 -7.32 17.80 15.21
C THR A 227 -8.74 17.44 14.75
N PRO A 228 -9.77 18.08 15.34
CA PRO A 228 -11.16 17.74 15.09
C PRO A 228 -11.58 17.85 13.62
N LEU A 229 -11.03 18.79 12.84
CA LEU A 229 -11.35 18.92 11.41
C LEU A 229 -10.82 17.71 10.62
N THR A 230 -9.63 17.23 10.96
CA THR A 230 -9.05 16.00 10.40
C THR A 230 -9.86 14.77 10.81
N TYR A 231 -10.31 14.69 12.07
CA TYR A 231 -11.20 13.64 12.52
C TYR A 231 -12.50 13.62 11.71
N GLU A 232 -13.13 14.78 11.52
CA GLU A 232 -14.35 14.94 10.73
C GLU A 232 -14.14 14.56 9.27
N LEU A 233 -13.03 15.00 8.66
CA LEU A 233 -12.65 14.61 7.30
C LEU A 233 -12.63 13.09 7.14
N PHE A 234 -11.92 12.36 8.01
CA PHE A 234 -11.87 10.90 7.96
C PHE A 234 -13.21 10.24 8.28
N ASN A 235 -13.99 10.80 9.20
CA ASN A 235 -15.31 10.27 9.51
C ASN A 235 -16.26 10.33 8.29
N ARG A 236 -16.09 11.31 7.37
CA ARG A 236 -16.84 11.36 6.11
C ARG A 236 -16.48 10.22 5.15
N PHE A 237 -15.29 9.61 5.28
CA PHE A 237 -14.89 8.50 4.41
C PHE A 237 -15.65 7.20 4.67
N LYS A 238 -16.34 7.09 5.81
CA LYS A 238 -17.31 6.00 6.09
C LYS A 238 -18.44 5.93 5.07
N THR A 239 -18.71 7.05 4.40
CA THR A 239 -19.70 7.17 3.33
C THR A 239 -19.05 7.73 2.06
N LEU A 240 -17.77 7.43 1.83
CA LEU A 240 -17.03 7.90 0.65
C LEU A 240 -17.76 7.44 -0.61
N ASN A 241 -18.00 8.38 -1.53
CA ASN A 241 -18.56 8.08 -2.84
C ASN A 241 -17.41 7.96 -3.84
N THR A 242 -17.09 6.74 -4.28
CA THR A 242 -15.97 6.48 -5.18
C THR A 242 -16.25 6.83 -6.64
N ASN A 243 -17.52 7.11 -7.01
CA ASN A 243 -17.90 7.39 -8.40
C ASN A 243 -17.22 8.63 -9.00
N ASN A 244 -16.79 9.58 -8.17
CA ASN A 244 -16.11 10.79 -8.62
C ASN A 244 -14.58 10.65 -8.61
N ILE A 245 -14.05 9.56 -8.06
CA ILE A 245 -12.62 9.30 -8.00
C ILE A 245 -12.23 8.61 -9.29
N ASN A 246 -11.57 9.37 -10.17
CA ASN A 246 -11.15 8.85 -11.47
C ASN A 246 -10.20 7.68 -11.29
N ARG A 247 -10.25 6.73 -12.23
CA ARG A 247 -9.22 5.69 -12.33
C ARG A 247 -7.86 6.34 -12.54
N TYR A 248 -6.96 6.11 -11.60
CA TYR A 248 -5.63 6.71 -11.59
C TYR A 248 -4.55 5.74 -12.05
N PHE A 249 -4.71 4.45 -11.73
CA PHE A 249 -3.78 3.38 -12.06
C PHE A 249 -4.36 2.38 -13.08
#